data_AF-A0A529R381-F1
#
_entry.id   AF-A0A529R381-F1
#
_cell.length_a   1.000
_cell.length_b   1.000
_cell.length_c   1.000
_cell.angle_alpha   90.00
_cell.angle_beta   90.00
_cell.angle_gamma   90.00
#
_symmetry.space_group_name_H-M   'P 1'
#
loop_
_entity.id
_entity.type
_entity.pdbx_description
1 polymer ?
#
loop_
_entity_poly.entity_id
_entity_poly.type
_entity_poly.pdbx_seq_one_letter_code
_entity_poly.pdbx_strand_id
1 'polypeptide(L)'
;IGEVELELDVPELPFAVPLGSIRVTECQMVNQFKGSAKVPPQFTRGYGLVFGQSERKAMAMALCDRALRAGELGEDIVAAAQDEEFVISHSDNVQATGFVEHLKLPHYVDFQAELGLVRRMRAEYEARENEDKAAEEKREAAE
;
A
#
# COMPACT_ATOMS: atom_id res chain seq x y z
N ILE A 1 11.35 -4.60 24.98
CA ILE A 1 10.04 -5.08 25.47
C ILE A 1 9.93 -4.71 26.94
N GLY A 2 8.82 -4.14 27.37
CA GLY A 2 8.61 -3.75 28.76
C GLY A 2 7.14 -3.52 29.07
N GLU A 3 6.86 -3.26 30.33
CA GLU A 3 5.54 -2.82 30.81
C GLU A 3 5.52 -1.29 30.85
N VAL A 4 4.42 -0.69 30.40
CA VAL A 4 4.16 0.76 30.48
C VAL A 4 2.90 0.96 31.29
N GLU A 5 2.95 1.86 32.29
CA GLU A 5 1.79 2.24 33.10
C GLU A 5 0.83 3.09 32.26
N LEU A 6 -0.47 2.79 32.39
CA LEU A 6 -1.55 3.55 31.77
C LEU A 6 -2.21 4.41 32.82
N GLU A 7 -2.44 5.67 32.48
CA GLU A 7 -3.15 6.62 33.31
C GLU A 7 -4.33 7.22 32.54
N LEU A 8 -5.38 7.59 33.27
CA LEU A 8 -6.58 8.24 32.75
C LEU A 8 -6.80 9.57 33.45
N ASP A 9 -7.02 10.62 32.68
CA ASP A 9 -7.48 11.90 33.21
C ASP A 9 -9.01 11.86 33.40
N VAL A 10 -9.47 12.12 34.62
CA VAL A 10 -10.88 12.07 35.01
C VAL A 10 -11.30 13.47 35.43
N PRO A 11 -12.23 14.14 34.73
CA PRO A 11 -12.55 15.55 34.97
C PRO A 11 -12.89 15.92 36.42
N GLU A 12 -13.48 14.99 37.18
CA GLU A 12 -13.89 15.17 38.57
C GLU A 12 -12.73 15.04 39.58
N LEU A 13 -11.56 14.54 39.15
CA LEU A 13 -10.40 14.31 39.99
C LEU A 13 -9.25 15.23 39.57
N PRO A 14 -8.55 15.88 40.53
CA PRO A 14 -7.45 16.80 40.21
C PRO A 14 -6.11 16.08 39.98
N PHE A 15 -6.11 14.79 39.65
CA PHE A 15 -4.93 13.96 39.42
C PHE A 15 -5.25 12.83 38.43
N ALA A 16 -4.22 12.36 37.72
CA ALA A 16 -4.33 11.22 36.82
C ALA A 16 -4.54 9.91 37.59
N VAL A 17 -5.46 9.08 37.12
CA VAL A 17 -5.82 7.81 37.77
C VAL A 17 -5.07 6.66 37.10
N PRO A 18 -4.25 5.87 37.83
CA PRO A 18 -3.57 4.72 37.25
C PRO A 18 -4.56 3.59 36.95
N LEU A 19 -4.47 3.03 35.75
CA LEU A 19 -5.32 1.93 35.26
C LEU A 19 -4.64 0.56 35.29
N GLY A 20 -3.33 0.53 35.53
CA GLY A 20 -2.49 -0.66 35.46
C GLY A 20 -1.40 -0.53 34.40
N SER A 21 -0.86 -1.65 33.93
CA SER A 21 0.22 -1.66 32.93
C SER A 21 -0.10 -2.53 31.73
N ILE A 22 0.51 -2.18 30.60
CA ILE A 22 0.46 -2.95 29.36
C ILE A 22 1.87 -3.30 28.89
N ARG A 23 1.99 -4.53 28.39
CA ARG A 23 3.22 -4.99 27.77
C ARG A 23 3.33 -4.46 26.35
N VAL A 24 4.45 -3.82 26.04
CA VAL A 24 4.73 -3.27 24.71
C VAL A 24 6.14 -3.62 24.24
N THR A 25 6.31 -3.60 22.93
CA THR A 25 7.61 -3.64 22.26
C THR A 25 7.84 -2.33 21.53
N GLU A 26 8.83 -1.56 22.00
CA GLU A 26 9.33 -0.35 21.34
C GLU A 26 10.56 -0.71 20.49
N CYS A 27 10.63 -0.17 19.27
CA CYS A 27 11.79 -0.23 18.40
C CYS A 27 12.15 1.17 17.92
N GLN A 28 13.38 1.60 18.24
CA GLN A 28 13.99 2.80 17.67
C GLN A 28 15.10 2.36 16.73
N MET A 29 14.92 2.60 15.43
CA MET A 29 15.91 2.20 14.44
C MET A 29 16.74 3.41 14.01
N VAL A 30 18.07 3.29 14.13
CA VAL A 30 19.00 4.30 13.64
C VAL A 30 19.30 4.01 12.17
N ASN A 31 19.10 5.00 11.32
CA ASN A 31 19.33 4.91 9.87
C ASN A 31 20.47 5.82 9.45
N GLN A 32 21.01 5.60 8.24
CA GLN A 32 22.17 6.34 7.72
C GLN A 32 22.00 7.86 7.83
N PHE A 33 23.13 8.52 8.03
CA PHE A 33 23.20 9.94 8.31
C PHE A 33 22.80 10.77 7.08
N LYS A 34 22.13 11.89 7.33
CA LYS A 34 21.93 12.96 6.35
C LYS A 34 22.48 14.27 6.91
N GLY A 35 22.96 15.11 6.01
CA GLY A 35 23.45 16.45 6.31
C GLY A 35 23.25 17.35 5.09
N SER A 36 23.31 18.66 5.30
CA SER A 36 23.27 19.64 4.22
C SER A 36 24.30 20.74 4.49
N ALA A 37 24.45 21.68 3.57
CA ALA A 37 25.28 22.87 3.82
C ALA A 37 24.81 23.71 5.03
N LYS A 38 23.56 23.53 5.49
CA LYS A 38 22.96 24.25 6.61
C LYS A 38 22.83 23.43 7.90
N VAL A 39 22.91 22.10 7.81
CA VAL A 39 22.65 21.19 8.94
C VAL A 39 23.78 20.16 9.03
N PRO A 40 24.45 20.02 10.19
CA PRO A 40 25.53 19.06 10.35
C PRO A 40 25.02 17.63 10.08
N PRO A 41 25.90 16.73 9.58
CA PRO A 41 25.54 15.33 9.39
C PRO A 41 25.08 14.70 10.71
N GLN A 42 23.87 14.16 10.71
CA GLN A 42 23.28 13.50 11.87
C GLN A 42 22.54 12.24 11.43
N PHE A 43 22.49 11.24 12.33
CA PHE A 43 21.69 10.06 12.10
C PHE A 43 20.21 10.43 11.98
N THR A 44 19.51 9.65 11.16
CA THR A 44 18.05 9.69 11.12
C THR A 44 17.49 8.52 11.92
N ARG A 45 16.20 8.58 12.27
CA ARG A 45 15.55 7.56 13.09
C ARG A 45 14.16 7.25 12.55
N GLY A 46 13.80 5.98 12.63
CA GLY A 46 12.43 5.50 12.55
C GLY A 46 11.95 4.91 13.88
N TYR A 47 10.64 4.93 14.09
CA TYR A 47 9.99 4.52 15.34
C TYR A 47 8.88 3.49 15.12
N GLY A 48 8.83 2.48 15.97
CA GLY A 48 7.76 1.49 15.97
C GLY A 48 7.38 1.08 17.40
N LEU A 49 6.08 0.97 17.65
CA LEU A 49 5.52 0.57 18.94
C LEU A 49 4.36 -0.39 18.72
N VAL A 50 4.38 -1.54 19.40
CA VAL A 50 3.35 -2.57 19.29
C VAL A 50 3.03 -3.19 20.65
N PHE A 51 1.82 -3.73 20.80
CA PHE A 51 1.45 -4.51 21.98
C PHE A 51 2.17 -5.87 22.03
N GLY A 52 2.43 -6.34 23.25
CA GLY A 52 2.98 -7.67 23.51
C GLY A 52 4.39 -7.86 22.98
N GLN A 53 4.68 -9.07 22.50
CA GLN A 53 6.00 -9.54 22.07
C GLN A 53 6.06 -9.69 20.54
N SER A 54 5.90 -8.59 19.80
CA SER A 54 5.86 -8.59 18.33
C SER A 54 7.00 -7.75 17.73
N GLU A 55 8.24 -8.13 18.04
CA GLU A 55 9.45 -7.37 17.69
C GLU A 55 9.59 -7.14 16.19
N ARG A 56 9.31 -8.18 15.38
CA ARG A 56 9.37 -8.05 13.92
C ARG A 56 8.42 -6.99 13.39
N LYS A 57 7.21 -6.85 13.98
CA LYS A 57 6.26 -5.82 13.59
C LYS A 57 6.73 -4.43 14.03
N ALA A 58 7.28 -4.30 15.24
CA ALA A 58 7.86 -3.04 15.71
C ALA A 58 9.02 -2.59 14.82
N MET A 59 9.91 -3.50 14.43
CA MET A 59 11.01 -3.23 13.51
C MET A 59 10.52 -2.82 12.12
N ALA A 60 9.54 -3.55 11.56
CA ALA A 60 8.95 -3.20 10.27
C ALA A 60 8.28 -1.82 10.30
N MET A 61 7.57 -1.51 11.39
CA MET A 61 6.97 -0.19 11.60
C MET A 61 8.03 0.91 11.66
N ALA A 62 9.12 0.72 12.40
CA ALA A 62 10.22 1.68 12.45
C ALA A 62 10.88 1.91 11.08
N LEU A 63 11.06 0.85 10.29
CA LEU A 63 11.60 0.97 8.93
C LEU A 63 10.66 1.76 8.01
N CYS A 64 9.36 1.44 8.03
CA CYS A 64 8.36 2.17 7.24
C CYS A 64 8.22 3.62 7.68
N ASP A 65 8.19 3.91 8.99
CA ASP A 65 8.16 5.27 9.54
C ASP A 65 9.33 6.10 8.97
N ARG A 66 10.55 5.57 9.00
CA ARG A 66 11.69 6.28 8.41
C ARG A 66 11.55 6.45 6.89
N ALA A 67 11.09 5.43 6.16
CA ALA A 67 10.99 5.48 4.71
C ALA A 67 9.95 6.52 4.24
N LEU A 68 8.81 6.62 4.93
CA LEU A 68 7.74 7.58 4.62
C LEU A 68 8.13 9.03 4.90
N ARG A 69 9.15 9.27 5.73
CA ARG A 69 9.72 10.60 5.98
C ARG A 69 10.65 11.10 4.87
N ALA A 70 10.63 10.47 3.69
CA ALA A 70 11.45 10.86 2.54
C ALA A 70 11.27 12.35 2.18
N GLY A 71 10.02 12.84 2.14
CA GLY A 71 9.71 14.25 1.87
C GLY A 71 10.30 15.21 2.91
N GLU A 72 10.16 14.90 4.20
CA GLU A 72 10.73 15.70 5.30
C GLU A 72 12.27 15.80 5.22
N LEU A 73 12.91 14.75 4.72
CA LEU A 73 14.36 14.61 4.64
C LEU A 73 14.93 15.01 3.28
N GLY A 74 14.09 15.54 2.37
CA GLY A 74 14.46 15.93 1.03
C GLY A 74 15.11 14.77 0.25
N GLU A 75 14.53 13.58 0.35
CA GLU A 75 14.93 12.40 -0.42
C GLU A 75 13.97 12.21 -1.60
N ASP A 76 14.51 11.79 -2.73
CA ASP A 76 13.68 11.37 -3.86
C ASP A 76 12.93 10.06 -3.51
N ILE A 77 11.69 9.95 -3.99
CA ILE A 77 10.89 8.74 -3.89
C ILE A 77 11.36 7.80 -5.02
N VAL A 78 12.15 6.79 -4.68
CA VAL A 78 12.73 5.85 -5.64
C VAL A 78 12.25 4.41 -5.45
N ALA A 79 11.52 4.15 -4.35
CA ALA A 79 10.99 2.84 -4.02
C ALA A 79 9.59 2.93 -3.40
N ALA A 80 8.80 1.88 -3.56
CA ALA A 80 7.43 1.80 -3.05
C ALA A 80 7.32 2.04 -1.54
N ALA A 81 8.34 1.67 -0.76
CA ALA A 81 8.35 1.89 0.69
C ALA A 81 8.41 3.38 1.10
N GLN A 82 8.80 4.27 0.18
CA GLN A 82 8.85 5.72 0.38
C GLN A 82 7.60 6.44 -0.16
N ASP A 83 6.75 5.73 -0.91
CA ASP A 83 5.51 6.27 -1.46
C ASP A 83 4.39 6.12 -0.42
N GLU A 84 4.01 7.25 0.19
CA GLU A 84 3.01 7.29 1.26
C GLU A 84 1.64 6.78 0.83
N GLU A 85 1.17 7.20 -0.34
CA GLU A 85 -0.14 6.78 -0.84
C GLU A 85 -0.15 5.27 -1.09
N PHE A 86 0.90 4.75 -1.73
CA PHE A 86 1.00 3.32 -2.00
C PHE A 86 1.08 2.50 -0.71
N VAL A 87 1.90 2.90 0.26
CA VAL A 87 2.04 2.15 1.52
C VAL A 87 0.74 2.21 2.32
N ILE A 88 0.27 3.40 2.68
CA ILE A 88 -0.84 3.58 3.62
C ILE A 88 -2.12 2.93 3.09
N SER A 89 -2.43 3.11 1.80
CA SER A 89 -3.64 2.58 1.17
C SER A 89 -3.70 1.04 1.12
N HIS A 90 -2.58 0.35 1.34
CA HIS A 90 -2.50 -1.11 1.24
C HIS A 90 -2.01 -1.80 2.52
N SER A 91 -1.80 -1.05 3.62
CA SER A 91 -1.30 -1.62 4.89
C SER A 91 -2.37 -2.26 5.77
N ASP A 92 -3.63 -1.80 5.70
CA ASP A 92 -4.71 -2.31 6.53
C ASP A 92 -5.27 -3.61 5.94
N ASN A 93 -4.98 -4.72 6.61
CA ASN A 93 -5.45 -6.02 6.16
C ASN A 93 -6.97 -6.20 6.32
N VAL A 94 -7.65 -5.44 7.19
CA VAL A 94 -9.11 -5.51 7.32
C VAL A 94 -9.74 -5.00 6.01
N GLN A 95 -9.28 -3.85 5.53
CA GLN A 95 -9.73 -3.29 4.25
C GLN A 95 -9.28 -4.16 3.07
N ALA A 96 -7.99 -4.51 3.00
CA ALA A 96 -7.44 -5.28 1.88
C ALA A 96 -8.09 -6.67 1.76
N THR A 97 -8.31 -7.35 2.89
CA THR A 97 -9.01 -8.65 2.91
C THR A 97 -10.45 -8.47 2.45
N GLY A 98 -11.16 -7.45 2.93
CA GLY A 98 -12.53 -7.16 2.51
C GLY A 98 -12.64 -6.98 1.00
N PHE A 99 -11.70 -6.26 0.39
CA PHE A 99 -11.61 -6.19 -1.07
C PHE A 99 -11.34 -7.57 -1.66
N VAL A 100 -10.26 -8.28 -1.36
CA VAL A 100 -10.01 -9.58 -2.04
C VAL A 100 -11.17 -10.57 -1.89
N GLU A 101 -11.84 -10.58 -0.74
CA GLU A 101 -13.00 -11.43 -0.45
C GLU A 101 -14.24 -11.07 -1.27
N HIS A 102 -14.43 -9.79 -1.65
CA HIS A 102 -15.59 -9.37 -2.46
C HIS A 102 -15.66 -10.11 -3.79
N LEU A 103 -14.51 -10.50 -4.36
CA LEU A 103 -14.42 -11.18 -5.66
C LEU A 103 -15.14 -12.53 -5.68
N LYS A 104 -15.39 -13.13 -4.51
CA LYS A 104 -16.16 -14.38 -4.39
C LYS A 104 -17.67 -14.15 -4.53
N LEU A 105 -18.14 -12.92 -4.42
CA LEU A 105 -19.54 -12.58 -4.65
C LEU A 105 -19.87 -12.70 -6.15
N PRO A 106 -21.16 -12.82 -6.51
CA PRO A 106 -21.54 -12.97 -7.91
C PRO A 106 -21.23 -11.71 -8.75
N HIS A 107 -20.38 -11.86 -9.76
CA HIS A 107 -20.03 -10.81 -10.75
C HIS A 107 -20.52 -11.16 -12.17
N TYR A 108 -21.54 -12.01 -12.29
CA TYR A 108 -21.97 -12.51 -13.60
C TYR A 108 -22.56 -11.42 -14.50
N VAL A 109 -23.16 -10.35 -13.96
CA VAL A 109 -23.71 -9.25 -14.77
C VAL A 109 -22.57 -8.48 -15.45
N ASP A 110 -21.58 -8.04 -14.68
CA ASP A 110 -20.41 -7.33 -15.22
C ASP A 110 -19.64 -8.21 -16.20
N PHE A 111 -19.44 -9.48 -15.86
CA PHE A 111 -18.80 -10.45 -16.76
C PHE A 111 -19.57 -10.64 -18.07
N GLN A 112 -20.91 -10.65 -18.05
CA GLN A 112 -21.70 -10.75 -19.29
C GLN A 112 -21.56 -9.50 -20.16
N ALA A 113 -21.46 -8.31 -19.57
CA ALA A 113 -21.23 -7.07 -20.31
C ALA A 113 -19.87 -7.08 -21.01
N GLU A 114 -18.80 -7.44 -20.29
CA GLU A 114 -17.44 -7.59 -20.84
C GLU A 114 -17.37 -8.68 -21.91
N LEU A 115 -18.00 -9.84 -21.67
CA LEU A 115 -18.05 -10.93 -22.65
C LEU A 115 -18.78 -10.52 -23.93
N GLY A 116 -19.85 -9.73 -23.81
CA GLY A 116 -20.56 -9.14 -24.94
C GLY A 116 -19.68 -8.21 -25.76
N LEU A 117 -18.88 -7.36 -25.10
CA LEU A 117 -17.92 -6.48 -25.77
C LEU A 117 -16.86 -7.28 -26.54
N VAL A 118 -16.23 -8.27 -25.89
CA VAL A 118 -15.21 -9.13 -26.51
C VAL A 118 -15.75 -9.85 -27.75
N ARG A 119 -17.00 -10.36 -27.69
CA ARG A 119 -17.64 -11.03 -28.83
C ARG A 119 -17.87 -10.10 -30.02
N ARG A 120 -18.26 -8.84 -29.77
CA ARG A 120 -18.41 -7.83 -30.84
C ARG A 120 -17.07 -7.51 -31.49
N MET A 121 -16.03 -7.26 -30.69
CA MET A 121 -14.69 -6.98 -31.21
C MET A 121 -14.15 -8.14 -32.06
N ARG A 122 -14.41 -9.39 -31.66
CA ARG A 122 -14.05 -10.57 -32.46
C ARG A 122 -14.79 -10.62 -33.80
N ALA A 123 -16.10 -10.41 -33.80
CA ALA A 123 -16.89 -10.40 -35.03
C ALA A 123 -16.43 -9.29 -36.00
N GLU A 124 -16.11 -8.11 -35.49
CA GLU A 124 -15.57 -7.00 -36.30
C GLU A 124 -14.18 -7.34 -36.87
N TYR A 125 -13.32 -7.98 -36.08
CA TYR A 125 -12.01 -8.43 -36.55
C TYR A 125 -12.13 -9.48 -37.68
N GLU A 126 -12.97 -10.50 -37.48
CA GLU A 126 -13.22 -11.55 -38.47
C GLU A 126 -13.83 -10.99 -39.77
N ALA A 127 -14.75 -10.02 -39.66
CA ALA A 127 -15.32 -9.35 -40.84
C ALA A 127 -14.25 -8.61 -41.65
N ARG A 128 -13.37 -7.85 -40.98
CA ARG A 128 -12.25 -7.14 -41.64
C ARG A 128 -11.27 -8.10 -42.31
N GLU A 129 -10.87 -9.17 -41.61
CA GLU A 129 -10.00 -10.19 -42.21
C GLU A 129 -10.60 -10.83 -43.47
N ASN A 130 -11.92 -11.06 -43.47
CA ASN A 130 -12.60 -11.62 -44.64
C ASN A 130 -12.70 -10.60 -45.78
N GLU A 131 -12.91 -9.32 -45.48
CA GLU A 131 -12.88 -8.24 -46.47
C GLU A 131 -11.49 -8.08 -47.10
N ASP A 132 -10.44 -8.13 -46.29
CA ASP A 132 -9.04 -8.04 -46.74
C ASP A 132 -8.66 -9.23 -47.64
N LYS A 133 -9.00 -10.45 -47.23
CA LYS A 133 -8.78 -11.67 -48.05
C LYS A 133 -9.56 -11.60 -49.38
N ALA A 134 -10.81 -11.17 -49.34
CA ALA A 134 -11.62 -11.02 -50.56
C ALA A 134 -11.10 -9.90 -51.49
N ALA A 135 -10.47 -8.86 -50.94
CA ALA A 135 -9.82 -7.81 -51.72
C ALA A 135 -8.51 -8.30 -52.35
N GLU A 136 -7.74 -9.12 -51.65
CA GLU A 136 -6.50 -9.74 -52.13
C GLU A 136 -6.77 -10.74 -53.27
N GLU A 137 -7.74 -11.65 -53.09
CA GLU A 137 -8.17 -12.60 -54.14
C GLU A 137 -8.65 -11.90 -55.42
N LYS A 138 -9.38 -10.77 -55.28
CA LYS A 138 -9.82 -9.96 -56.43
C LYS A 138 -8.67 -9.28 -57.15
N ARG A 139 -7.58 -8.94 -56.43
CA ARG A 139 -6.41 -8.30 -57.01
C ARG A 139 -5.54 -9.31 -57.77
N GLU A 140 -5.38 -10.51 -57.23
CA GLU A 140 -4.68 -11.62 -57.90
C GLU A 140 -5.43 -12.11 -59.14
N ALA A 141 -6.77 -12.15 -59.13
CA ALA A 141 -7.56 -12.57 -60.29
C ALA A 141 -7.62 -11.53 -61.43
N ALA A 142 -7.16 -10.30 -61.19
CA ALA A 142 -7.14 -9.21 -62.16
C ALA A 142 -5.76 -9.00 -62.83
N GLU A 143 -4.75 -9.77 -62.42
CA GLU A 143 -3.39 -9.83 -63.00
C GLU A 143 -3.27 -11.01 -63.99
#